data_AF-A0A0J6CBR7-F1
#
_entry.id   AF-A0A0J6CBR7-F1
#
_cell.length_a   1.000
_cell.length_b   1.000
_cell.length_c   1.000
_cell.angle_alpha   90.00
_cell.angle_beta   90.00
_cell.angle_gamma   90.00
#
_symmetry.space_group_name_H-M   'P 1'
#
loop_
_entity.id
_entity.type
_entity.pdbx_description
1 polymer ?
#
loop_
_entity_poly.entity_id
_entity_poly.type
_entity_poly.pdbx_seq_one_letter_code
_entity_poly.pdbx_strand_id
1 'polypeptide(L)'
;MGMYVSQDPIGLAGGILNLYGYVDDTNAWVDLFGFTGTYIFTDDTTSYIGKGPKSRMESSMRSRIDGTDKATASVHMDFGDDEMGYMVEYRLMVLYHAKELPDFANAINSPGLKKYQNASKETRDIVDAYAKQMREEFESKKRNSYN
;
A
#
# COMPACT_ATOMS: atom_id res chain seq x y z
N MET A 1 16.91 30.16 17.33
CA MET A 1 17.12 28.74 16.94
C MET A 1 15.76 28.17 16.57
N GLY A 2 15.57 27.89 15.29
CA GLY A 2 14.29 27.53 14.71
C GLY A 2 13.90 26.11 15.06
N MET A 3 12.79 25.98 15.78
CA MET A 3 12.07 24.72 15.95
C MET A 3 10.89 24.79 14.99
N TYR A 4 11.04 24.20 13.80
CA TYR A 4 9.90 23.91 12.95
C TYR A 4 9.12 22.77 13.60
N VAL A 5 8.18 23.11 14.47
CA VAL A 5 7.07 22.23 14.83
C VAL A 5 5.93 22.58 13.88
N SER A 6 5.99 22.05 12.66
CA SER A 6 4.77 21.90 11.88
C SER A 6 4.03 20.70 12.46
N GLN A 7 2.97 20.97 13.22
CA GLN A 7 1.89 19.99 13.27
C GLN A 7 1.40 19.83 11.82
N ASP A 8 1.51 18.64 11.26
CA ASP A 8 0.55 18.21 10.25
C ASP A 8 -0.55 17.44 10.98
N PRO A 9 -1.65 18.08 11.38
CA PRO A 9 -2.82 17.36 11.82
C PRO A 9 -3.48 16.81 10.55
N ILE A 10 -3.01 15.66 10.06
CA ILE A 10 -3.94 14.82 9.32
C ILE A 10 -4.90 14.25 10.36
N GLY A 11 -5.99 15.01 10.56
CA GLY A 11 -7.23 14.49 11.08
C GLY A 11 -7.81 13.51 10.08
N LEU A 12 -7.24 12.31 10.02
CA LEU A 12 -7.89 11.12 9.46
C LEU A 12 -8.33 10.22 10.62
N ALA A 13 -9.04 10.82 11.58
CA ALA A 13 -9.96 10.08 12.41
C ALA A 13 -11.15 9.65 11.52
N GLY A 14 -10.95 8.57 10.75
CA GLY A 14 -11.96 7.84 9.98
C GLY A 14 -12.57 8.57 8.77
N GLY A 15 -12.08 8.34 7.54
CA GLY A 15 -12.76 8.93 6.37
C GLY A 15 -12.05 9.00 5.02
N ILE A 16 -11.17 8.06 4.64
CA ILE A 16 -10.77 7.99 3.22
C ILE A 16 -11.89 7.27 2.44
N LEU A 17 -12.90 8.07 2.11
CA LEU A 17 -14.03 7.81 1.22
C LEU A 17 -14.98 6.67 1.62
N ASN A 18 -15.96 7.00 2.47
CA ASN A 18 -17.31 6.56 2.14
C ASN A 18 -17.82 7.45 1.00
N LEU A 19 -18.03 6.86 -0.17
CA LEU A 19 -19.08 7.24 -1.11
C LEU A 19 -18.93 8.60 -1.84
N TYR A 20 -18.04 8.67 -2.84
CA TYR A 20 -18.39 9.36 -4.08
C TYR A 20 -18.12 8.41 -5.23
N GLY A 21 -19.21 7.98 -5.87
CA GLY A 21 -19.22 6.94 -6.89
C GLY A 21 -18.32 7.29 -8.07
N TYR A 22 -17.19 6.61 -8.16
CA TYR A 22 -16.60 6.32 -9.46
C TYR A 22 -17.46 5.21 -10.08
N VAL A 23 -18.56 5.60 -10.72
CA VAL A 23 -19.24 4.72 -11.67
C VAL A 23 -18.69 5.09 -13.02
N ASP A 24 -17.56 4.48 -13.37
CA ASP A 24 -17.23 4.23 -14.77
C ASP A 24 -17.26 2.71 -14.94
N ASP A 25 -18.37 2.23 -15.52
CA ASP A 25 -18.68 0.86 -15.91
C ASP A 25 -18.43 -0.27 -14.88
N THR A 26 -19.44 -0.54 -14.04
CA THR A 26 -19.54 -1.76 -13.22
C THR A 26 -19.90 -2.99 -14.07
N ASN A 27 -19.04 -3.35 -15.01
CA ASN A 27 -18.85 -4.75 -15.42
C ASN A 27 -17.47 -5.27 -14.97
N ALA A 28 -16.84 -4.58 -14.03
CA ALA A 28 -15.77 -5.14 -13.20
C ALA A 28 -16.39 -6.27 -12.37
N TRP A 29 -16.00 -7.51 -12.69
CA TRP A 29 -16.33 -8.67 -11.90
C TRP A 29 -15.93 -8.36 -10.46
N VAL A 30 -16.92 -8.21 -9.58
CA VAL A 30 -16.70 -8.08 -8.14
C VAL A 30 -15.94 -9.33 -7.73
N ASP A 31 -14.63 -9.18 -7.54
CA ASP A 31 -13.78 -10.28 -7.14
C ASP A 31 -14.03 -10.55 -5.65
N LEU A 32 -15.03 -11.41 -5.41
CA LEU A 32 -15.46 -11.86 -4.09
C LEU A 32 -14.33 -12.57 -3.31
N PHE A 33 -13.20 -12.90 -3.95
CA PHE A 33 -12.08 -13.60 -3.34
C PHE A 33 -11.05 -12.68 -2.66
N GLY A 34 -11.29 -11.36 -2.60
CA GLY A 34 -10.50 -10.44 -1.77
C GLY A 34 -9.12 -10.08 -2.34
N PHE A 35 -8.96 -10.14 -3.67
CA PHE A 35 -7.71 -9.74 -4.31
C PHE A 35 -7.52 -8.21 -4.39
N THR A 36 -8.48 -7.43 -3.92
CA THR A 36 -8.58 -5.97 -4.02
C THR A 36 -7.61 -5.19 -3.14
N GLY A 37 -6.90 -5.82 -2.20
CA GLY A 37 -6.01 -5.11 -1.28
C GLY A 37 -4.54 -4.95 -1.74
N THR A 38 -3.81 -4.06 -1.08
CA THR A 38 -2.34 -3.93 -1.14
C THR A 38 -1.74 -4.13 0.24
N TYR A 39 -0.52 -4.65 0.32
CA TYR A 39 0.23 -4.79 1.56
C TYR A 39 1.70 -4.41 1.42
N ILE A 40 2.29 -4.08 2.57
CA ILE A 40 3.72 -3.90 2.76
C ILE A 40 4.14 -4.53 4.09
N PHE A 41 5.32 -5.16 4.13
CA PHE A 41 5.93 -5.65 5.36
C PHE A 41 7.45 -5.54 5.34
N THR A 42 8.07 -5.64 6.51
CA THR A 42 9.53 -5.70 6.70
C THR A 42 9.90 -6.51 7.94
N ASP A 43 11.07 -7.14 7.94
CA ASP A 43 11.78 -7.67 9.12
C ASP A 43 13.03 -6.83 9.46
N ASP A 44 13.04 -5.56 9.04
CA ASP A 44 14.15 -4.60 9.04
C ASP A 44 15.31 -4.91 8.07
N THR A 45 15.37 -6.11 7.51
CA THR A 45 16.40 -6.51 6.53
C THR A 45 15.83 -6.63 5.12
N THR A 46 14.64 -7.22 5.01
CA THR A 46 13.91 -7.51 3.78
C THR A 46 12.52 -6.90 3.88
N SER A 47 12.25 -5.97 2.98
CA SER A 47 10.95 -5.35 2.78
C SER A 47 10.28 -5.89 1.52
N TYR A 48 8.95 -5.91 1.48
CA TYR A 48 8.22 -6.30 0.28
C TYR A 48 6.87 -5.61 0.20
N ILE A 49 6.53 -5.14 -1.00
CA ILE A 49 5.22 -4.59 -1.34
C ILE A 49 4.53 -5.55 -2.30
N GLY A 50 3.26 -5.85 -2.08
CA GLY A 50 2.50 -6.67 -3.00
C GLY A 50 1.00 -6.43 -2.95
N LYS A 51 0.29 -7.00 -3.92
CA LYS A 51 -1.17 -6.98 -4.00
C LYS A 51 -1.82 -8.29 -3.55
N GLY A 52 -2.99 -8.19 -2.93
CA GLY A 52 -3.90 -9.29 -2.63
C GLY A 52 -4.49 -9.24 -1.22
N PRO A 53 -5.19 -10.31 -0.81
CA PRO A 53 -5.76 -10.42 0.53
C PRO A 53 -4.66 -10.58 1.59
N LYS A 54 -5.04 -10.38 2.85
CA LYS A 54 -4.15 -10.61 4.00
C LYS A 54 -3.52 -12.01 4.02
N SER A 55 -4.24 -13.05 3.59
CA SER A 55 -3.70 -14.42 3.47
C SER A 55 -2.53 -14.53 2.48
N ARG A 56 -2.54 -13.71 1.42
CA ARG A 56 -1.43 -13.62 0.46
C ARG A 56 -0.25 -12.83 1.02
N MET A 57 -0.51 -11.80 1.83
CA MET A 57 0.54 -11.12 2.60
C MET A 57 1.25 -12.10 3.52
N GLU A 58 0.51 -12.88 4.32
CA GLU A 58 1.08 -13.88 5.24
C GLU A 58 1.88 -14.97 4.50
N SER A 59 1.41 -15.41 3.33
CA SER A 59 2.14 -16.34 2.48
C SER A 59 3.43 -15.73 1.91
N SER A 60 3.40 -14.43 1.61
CA SER A 60 4.58 -13.69 1.16
C SER A 60 5.59 -13.51 2.29
N MET A 61 5.14 -13.28 3.53
CA MET A 61 5.99 -13.23 4.71
C MET A 61 6.69 -14.57 4.94
N ARG A 62 5.94 -15.68 4.96
CA ARG A 62 6.51 -17.03 5.11
C ARG A 62 7.59 -17.36 4.08
N SER A 63 7.45 -16.86 2.86
CA SER A 63 8.41 -17.13 1.77
C SER A 63 9.62 -16.20 1.73
N ARG A 64 9.53 -14.99 2.31
CA ARG A 64 10.58 -13.96 2.19
C ARG A 64 11.32 -13.66 3.48
N ILE A 65 10.63 -13.78 4.61
CA ILE A 65 11.15 -13.46 5.94
C ILE A 65 10.95 -14.62 6.93
N ASP A 66 10.77 -15.84 6.44
CA ASP A 66 10.67 -17.07 7.23
C ASP A 66 9.53 -17.14 8.27
N GLY A 67 8.53 -16.26 8.17
CA GLY A 67 7.37 -16.31 9.06
C GLY A 67 6.68 -14.96 9.26
N THR A 68 5.43 -15.01 9.69
CA THR A 68 4.69 -13.78 10.04
C THR A 68 5.17 -13.18 11.35
N ASP A 69 5.73 -14.01 12.24
CA ASP A 69 6.32 -13.60 13.53
C ASP A 69 7.61 -12.80 13.37
N LYS A 70 8.26 -12.87 12.20
CA LYS A 70 9.48 -12.13 11.90
C LYS A 70 9.24 -10.69 11.44
N ALA A 71 8.02 -10.38 11.01
CA ALA A 71 7.71 -9.03 10.56
C ALA A 71 7.76 -8.04 11.73
N THR A 72 8.65 -7.05 11.65
CA THR A 72 8.74 -5.94 12.61
C THR A 72 7.66 -4.90 12.36
N ALA A 73 7.20 -4.77 11.11
CA ALA A 73 6.03 -3.98 10.74
C ALA A 73 5.30 -4.59 9.54
N SER A 74 3.98 -4.42 9.52
CA SER A 74 3.16 -4.75 8.36
C SER A 74 1.87 -3.93 8.29
N VAL A 75 1.43 -3.66 7.06
CA VAL A 75 0.18 -2.97 6.74
C VAL A 75 -0.48 -3.70 5.57
N HIS A 76 -1.79 -3.87 5.66
CA HIS A 76 -2.65 -4.33 4.57
C HIS A 76 -3.86 -3.39 4.52
N MET A 77 -4.23 -2.97 3.31
CA MET A 77 -5.38 -2.10 3.07
C MET A 77 -6.20 -2.69 1.92
N ASP A 78 -7.51 -2.81 2.13
CA ASP A 78 -8.46 -3.29 1.12
C ASP A 78 -9.24 -2.12 0.53
N PHE A 79 -9.28 -2.04 -0.80
CA PHE A 79 -9.95 -0.98 -1.55
C PHE A 79 -11.31 -1.39 -2.12
N GLY A 80 -11.64 -2.69 -2.07
CA GLY A 80 -12.83 -3.24 -2.73
C GLY A 80 -12.79 -3.22 -4.27
N ASP A 81 -11.70 -2.72 -4.87
CA ASP A 81 -11.48 -2.67 -6.32
C ASP A 81 -10.09 -3.17 -6.70
N ASP A 82 -10.04 -4.06 -7.70
CA ASP A 82 -8.82 -4.74 -8.13
C ASP A 82 -7.84 -3.79 -8.84
N GLU A 83 -8.38 -2.88 -9.65
CA GLU A 83 -7.57 -1.90 -10.39
C GLU A 83 -6.93 -0.89 -9.44
N MET A 84 -7.70 -0.41 -8.46
CA MET A 84 -7.23 0.43 -7.36
C MET A 84 -6.09 -0.26 -6.62
N GLY A 85 -6.24 -1.53 -6.26
CA GLY A 85 -5.18 -2.31 -5.63
C GLY A 85 -3.90 -2.35 -6.46
N TYR A 86 -3.98 -2.56 -7.78
CA TYR A 86 -2.80 -2.51 -8.63
C TYR A 86 -2.16 -1.12 -8.68
N MET A 87 -2.95 -0.06 -8.82
CA MET A 87 -2.44 1.30 -8.90
C MET A 87 -1.79 1.74 -7.58
N VAL A 88 -2.39 1.38 -6.44
CA VAL A 88 -1.83 1.69 -5.11
C VAL A 88 -0.55 0.89 -4.84
N GLU A 89 -0.49 -0.40 -5.19
CA GLU A 89 0.74 -1.19 -5.14
C GLU A 89 1.87 -0.50 -5.91
N TYR A 90 1.62 -0.12 -7.17
CA TYR A 90 2.59 0.60 -7.99
C TYR A 90 3.05 1.90 -7.31
N ARG A 91 2.09 2.71 -6.84
CA ARG A 91 2.42 4.02 -6.28
C ARG A 91 3.20 3.90 -4.98
N LEU A 92 2.86 2.92 -4.14
CA LEU A 92 3.59 2.60 -2.92
C LEU A 92 5.03 2.15 -3.23
N MET A 93 5.22 1.31 -4.25
CA MET A 93 6.57 0.92 -4.70
C MET A 93 7.40 2.13 -5.14
N VAL A 94 6.79 3.10 -5.82
CA VAL A 94 7.48 4.35 -6.22
C VAL A 94 7.86 5.18 -4.99
N LEU A 95 6.96 5.33 -4.01
CA LEU A 95 7.24 6.11 -2.79
C LEU A 95 8.43 5.55 -1.98
N TYR A 96 8.65 4.24 -2.04
CA TYR A 96 9.75 3.56 -1.35
C TYR A 96 10.96 3.28 -2.23
N HIS A 97 10.94 3.61 -3.53
CA HIS A 97 11.98 3.18 -4.47
C HIS A 97 12.22 1.65 -4.47
N ALA A 98 11.15 0.87 -4.23
CA ALA A 98 11.23 -0.56 -3.89
C ALA A 98 11.87 -1.44 -4.97
N LYS A 99 11.97 -0.96 -6.22
CA LYS A 99 12.66 -1.68 -7.29
C LYS A 99 14.18 -1.46 -7.28
N GLU A 100 14.60 -0.30 -6.78
CA GLU A 100 15.98 0.17 -6.86
C GLU A 100 16.76 -0.21 -5.61
N LEU A 101 16.08 -0.30 -4.47
CA LEU A 101 16.72 -0.59 -3.19
C LEU A 101 16.90 -2.10 -2.98
N PRO A 102 18.09 -2.56 -2.53
CA PRO A 102 18.40 -3.98 -2.39
C PRO A 102 17.69 -4.64 -1.20
N ASP A 103 17.22 -3.86 -0.24
CA ASP A 103 16.41 -4.33 0.89
C ASP A 103 14.96 -4.61 0.49
N PHE A 104 14.52 -4.20 -0.70
CA PHE A 104 13.19 -4.56 -1.20
C PHE A 104 13.24 -5.78 -2.12
N ALA A 105 12.48 -6.82 -1.78
CA ALA A 105 12.32 -8.04 -2.57
C ALA A 105 11.39 -7.86 -3.80
N ASN A 106 11.25 -6.63 -4.31
CA ASN A 106 10.42 -6.27 -5.45
C ASN A 106 11.25 -6.26 -6.74
N ALA A 107 11.39 -7.43 -7.39
CA ALA A 107 12.24 -7.57 -8.58
C ALA A 107 11.63 -7.04 -9.90
N ILE A 108 10.31 -6.84 -9.95
CA ILE A 108 9.57 -6.49 -11.18
C ILE A 108 8.78 -5.19 -11.02
N ASN A 109 8.53 -4.51 -12.15
CA ASN A 109 7.57 -3.41 -12.16
C ASN A 109 6.17 -3.92 -11.83
N SER A 110 5.42 -3.18 -11.01
CA SER A 110 4.01 -3.48 -10.80
C SER A 110 3.23 -3.30 -12.13
N PRO A 111 2.32 -4.22 -12.47
CA PRO A 111 1.40 -4.03 -13.59
C PRO A 111 0.49 -2.79 -13.42
N GLY A 112 0.39 -2.25 -12.20
CA GLY A 112 -0.32 -1.02 -11.89
C GLY A 112 0.22 0.24 -12.55
N LEU A 113 1.47 0.25 -13.03
CA LEU A 113 2.06 1.40 -13.75
C LEU A 113 1.17 1.82 -14.93
N LYS A 114 0.78 0.87 -15.78
CA LYS A 114 -0.03 1.15 -16.96
C LYS A 114 -1.44 1.64 -16.58
N LYS A 115 -2.04 1.04 -15.55
CA LYS A 115 -3.35 1.43 -15.04
C LYS A 115 -3.31 2.87 -14.51
N TYR A 116 -2.32 3.19 -13.68
CA TYR A 116 -2.12 4.53 -13.14
C TYR A 116 -1.91 5.58 -14.23
N GLN A 117 -1.08 5.29 -15.24
CA GLN A 117 -0.83 6.23 -16.34
C GLN A 117 -2.08 6.51 -17.19
N ASN A 118 -2.96 5.52 -17.35
CA ASN A 118 -4.19 5.65 -18.13
C ASN A 118 -5.37 6.21 -17.32
N ALA A 119 -5.26 6.25 -15.99
CA ALA A 119 -6.32 6.72 -15.11
C ALA A 119 -6.52 8.23 -15.19
N SER A 120 -7.72 8.68 -14.84
CA SER A 120 -8.04 10.10 -14.75
C SER A 120 -7.16 10.80 -13.70
N LYS A 121 -7.12 12.14 -13.73
CA LYS A 121 -6.41 12.89 -12.68
C LYS A 121 -7.00 12.60 -11.28
N GLU A 122 -8.33 12.57 -11.18
CA GLU A 122 -9.02 12.31 -9.92
C GLU A 122 -8.71 10.92 -9.36
N THR A 123 -8.75 9.89 -10.20
CA THR A 123 -8.37 8.53 -9.80
C THR A 123 -6.92 8.46 -9.33
N ARG A 124 -5.99 9.14 -10.04
CA ARG A 124 -4.59 9.20 -9.61
C ARG A 124 -4.41 9.93 -8.27
N ASP A 125 -5.15 11.01 -8.05
CA ASP A 125 -5.12 11.75 -6.78
C ASP A 125 -5.61 10.84 -5.61
N ILE A 126 -6.63 10.02 -5.84
CA ILE A 126 -7.12 9.01 -4.87
C ILE A 126 -6.07 7.92 -4.61
N VAL A 127 -5.47 7.37 -5.67
CA VAL A 127 -4.39 6.36 -5.57
C VAL A 127 -3.21 6.90 -4.75
N ASP A 128 -2.79 8.13 -5.05
CA ASP A 128 -1.70 8.81 -4.35
C ASP A 128 -2.02 9.02 -2.87
N ALA A 129 -3.28 9.36 -2.54
CA ALA A 129 -3.74 9.48 -1.16
C ALA A 129 -3.69 8.14 -0.40
N TYR A 130 -4.19 7.05 -0.99
CA TYR A 130 -4.12 5.72 -0.40
C TYR A 130 -2.68 5.25 -0.20
N ALA A 131 -1.81 5.40 -1.20
CA ALA A 131 -0.41 5.03 -1.09
C ALA A 131 0.32 5.82 0.02
N LYS A 132 0.02 7.12 0.14
CA LYS A 132 0.55 7.97 1.22
C LYS A 132 0.05 7.51 2.60
N GLN A 133 -1.24 7.22 2.73
CA GLN A 133 -1.81 6.71 3.98
C GLN A 133 -1.15 5.39 4.40
N MET A 134 -1.01 4.44 3.48
CA MET A 134 -0.34 3.15 3.77
C MET A 134 1.12 3.35 4.21
N ARG A 135 1.84 4.27 3.57
CA ARG A 135 3.22 4.61 3.96
C ARG A 135 3.27 5.17 5.39
N GLU A 136 2.40 6.12 5.71
CA GLU A 136 2.35 6.74 7.05
C GLU A 136 2.01 5.72 8.14
N GLU A 137 1.03 4.84 7.89
CA GLU A 137 0.69 3.76 8.82
C GLU A 137 1.88 2.81 9.02
N PHE A 138 2.57 2.45 7.94
CA PHE A 138 3.71 1.53 8.01
C PHE A 138 4.87 2.11 8.81
N GLU A 139 5.24 3.36 8.54
CA GLU A 139 6.32 4.05 9.26
C GLU A 139 5.96 4.29 10.75
N SER A 140 4.68 4.53 11.05
CA SER A 140 4.19 4.60 12.42
C SER A 140 4.37 3.27 13.15
N LYS A 141 4.03 2.14 12.51
CA LYS A 141 4.22 0.80 13.08
C LYS A 141 5.70 0.47 13.29
N LYS A 142 6.57 0.77 12.33
CA LYS A 142 8.03 0.59 12.49
C LYS A 142 8.54 1.32 13.73
N ARG A 143 8.13 2.57 13.93
CA ARG A 143 8.55 3.37 15.10
C ARG A 143 8.10 2.76 16.43
N ASN A 144 6.88 2.23 16.48
CA ASN A 144 6.35 1.62 17.70
C ASN A 144 7.04 0.30 18.06
N SER A 145 7.62 -0.42 17.10
CA SER A 145 8.35 -1.66 17.35
C SER A 145 9.69 -1.47 18.07
N TYR A 146 10.20 -0.24 18.17
CA TYR A 146 11.47 0.09 18.85
C TYR A 146 11.30 0.78 20.23
N ASN A 147 10.06 0.98 20.71
CA ASN A 147 9.77 1.55 22.03
C ASN A 147 9.29 0.46 23.00
#